data_AF-A0A841PUG6-F1
#
_entry.id   AF-A0A841PUG6-F1
#
_cell.length_a   1.000
_cell.length_b   1.000
_cell.length_c   1.000
_cell.angle_alpha   90.00
_cell.angle_beta   90.00
_cell.angle_gamma   90.00
#
_symmetry.space_group_name_H-M   'P 1'
#
loop_
_entity.id
_entity.type
_entity.pdbx_description
1 polymer ?
#
loop_
_entity_poly.entity_id
_entity_poly.type
_entity_poly.pdbx_seq_one_letter_code
_entity_poly.pdbx_strand_id
1 'polypeptide(L)'
;MKKIKIVLTLFLISLLLIGCSKERANQLELDNVIKQLTTSGVELEEATIHNPSVFGATLNGVVPAEYRTKDNGELYVYVFASKKDLDQGVDEFKEMTETMELIRHSKYVIDNILIFYVNSEGVFDEEVNQEIIEGMESL
;
A
#
# COMPACT_ATOMS: atom_id res chain seq x y z
N MET A 1 -43.61 -27.20 18.80
CA MET A 1 -42.89 -25.96 19.20
C MET A 1 -41.36 -26.11 19.22
N LYS A 2 -40.76 -27.18 19.77
CA LYS A 2 -39.29 -27.38 19.80
C LYS A 2 -38.63 -27.41 18.41
N LYS A 3 -39.25 -28.06 17.41
CA LYS A 3 -38.74 -28.15 16.04
C LYS A 3 -38.70 -26.80 15.30
N ILE A 4 -39.71 -25.94 15.52
CA ILE A 4 -39.75 -24.58 14.96
C ILE A 4 -38.67 -23.69 15.55
N LYS A 5 -38.39 -23.82 16.87
CA LYS A 5 -37.29 -23.09 17.52
C LYS A 5 -35.92 -23.50 16.93
N ILE A 6 -35.68 -24.79 16.72
CA ILE A 6 -34.43 -25.30 16.13
C ILE A 6 -34.23 -24.79 14.70
N VAL A 7 -35.29 -24.79 13.89
CA VAL A 7 -35.23 -24.30 12.50
C VAL A 7 -34.99 -22.78 12.45
N LEU A 8 -35.60 -22.00 13.35
CA LEU A 8 -35.35 -20.56 13.45
C LEU A 8 -33.90 -20.25 13.86
N THR A 9 -33.34 -21.02 14.81
CA THR A 9 -31.95 -20.85 15.25
C THR A 9 -30.95 -21.18 14.14
N LEU A 10 -31.19 -22.22 13.35
CA LEU A 10 -30.35 -22.57 12.20
C LEU A 10 -30.37 -21.51 11.09
N PHE A 11 -31.53 -20.91 10.82
CA PHE A 11 -31.67 -19.84 9.82
C PHE A 11 -30.94 -18.54 10.25
N LEU A 12 -30.92 -18.25 11.55
CA LEU A 12 -30.22 -17.08 12.10
C LEU A 12 -28.68 -17.23 12.03
N ILE A 13 -28.17 -18.46 12.19
CA ILE A 13 -26.73 -18.76 12.08
C ILE A 13 -26.25 -18.67 10.62
N SER A 14 -27.07 -19.07 9.65
CA SER A 14 -26.71 -18.96 8.22
C SER A 14 -26.59 -17.52 7.71
N LEU A 15 -27.28 -16.56 8.33
CA LEU A 15 -27.20 -15.14 7.96
C LEU A 15 -25.87 -14.48 8.40
N LEU A 16 -25.19 -15.04 9.41
CA LEU A 16 -23.91 -14.52 9.90
C LEU A 16 -22.71 -14.90 9.01
N LEU A 17 -22.88 -15.85 8.09
CA LEU A 17 -21.79 -16.35 7.23
C LEU A 17 -21.68 -15.62 5.88
N ILE A 18 -22.61 -14.72 5.55
CA ILE A 18 -22.67 -14.03 4.23
C ILE A 18 -21.85 -12.71 4.25
N GLY A 19 -21.24 -12.36 5.38
CA GLY A 19 -20.70 -11.01 5.62
C GLY A 19 -19.27 -10.71 5.15
N CYS A 20 -18.50 -11.65 4.60
CA CYS A 20 -17.04 -11.44 4.49
C CYS A 20 -16.41 -11.86 3.16
N SER A 21 -17.04 -11.60 2.01
CA SER A 21 -16.43 -11.97 0.71
C SER A 21 -16.44 -10.89 -0.37
N LYS A 22 -17.03 -9.71 -0.13
CA LYS A 22 -17.23 -8.73 -1.21
C LYS A 22 -16.11 -7.70 -1.34
N GLU A 23 -15.38 -7.39 -0.27
CA GLU A 23 -14.34 -6.36 -0.32
C GLU A 23 -13.00 -6.85 -0.87
N ARG A 24 -12.73 -8.16 -0.81
CA ARG A 24 -11.43 -8.73 -1.21
C ARG A 24 -11.27 -8.93 -2.72
N ALA A 25 -12.37 -8.88 -3.49
CA ALA A 25 -12.36 -9.24 -4.92
C ALA A 25 -11.67 -8.22 -5.84
N ASN A 26 -11.45 -6.99 -5.38
CA ASN A 26 -10.88 -5.89 -6.17
C ASN A 26 -9.68 -5.21 -5.48
N GLN A 27 -8.99 -5.90 -4.56
CA GLN A 27 -7.82 -5.32 -3.88
C GLN A 27 -6.56 -5.64 -4.68
N LEU A 28 -5.73 -4.61 -4.91
CA LEU A 28 -4.41 -4.80 -5.46
C LEU A 28 -3.53 -5.50 -4.41
N GLU A 29 -2.80 -6.51 -4.86
CA GLU A 29 -1.84 -7.27 -4.07
C GLU A 29 -0.43 -6.76 -4.33
N LEU A 30 0.46 -6.85 -3.33
CA LEU A 30 1.85 -6.39 -3.42
C LEU A 30 2.55 -6.98 -4.65
N ASP A 31 2.45 -8.30 -4.85
CA ASP A 31 3.12 -9.01 -5.94
C ASP A 31 2.69 -8.48 -7.32
N ASN A 32 1.41 -8.10 -7.47
CA ASN A 32 0.93 -7.51 -8.73
C ASN A 32 1.54 -6.12 -8.94
N VAL A 33 1.63 -5.30 -7.89
CA VAL A 33 2.26 -3.97 -7.97
C VAL A 33 3.74 -4.10 -8.35
N ILE A 34 4.50 -4.93 -7.65
CA ILE A 34 5.94 -5.12 -7.92
C ILE A 34 6.17 -5.70 -9.32
N LYS A 35 5.32 -6.63 -9.76
CA LYS A 35 5.38 -7.15 -11.11
C LYS A 35 5.14 -6.07 -12.18
N GLN A 36 4.18 -5.17 -11.96
CA GLN A 36 3.95 -4.09 -12.93
C GLN A 36 5.08 -3.08 -12.95
N LEU A 37 5.59 -2.66 -11.78
CA LEU A 37 6.74 -1.76 -11.70
C LEU A 37 7.98 -2.35 -12.40
N THR A 38 8.28 -3.61 -12.18
CA THR A 38 9.40 -4.29 -12.87
C THR A 38 9.16 -4.49 -14.36
N THR A 39 7.90 -4.63 -14.79
CA THR A 39 7.54 -4.72 -16.21
C THR A 39 7.67 -3.36 -16.91
N SER A 40 7.44 -2.25 -16.20
CA SER A 40 7.57 -0.89 -16.74
C SER A 40 9.01 -0.39 -16.80
N GLY A 41 9.98 -1.13 -16.26
CA GLY A 41 11.42 -0.80 -16.33
C GLY A 41 12.08 -0.64 -14.97
N VAL A 42 11.30 -0.52 -13.89
CA VAL A 42 11.84 -0.26 -12.56
C VAL A 42 12.60 -1.48 -12.04
N GLU A 43 13.92 -1.38 -11.99
CA GLU A 43 14.78 -2.39 -11.36
C GLU A 43 14.67 -2.28 -9.83
N LEU A 44 14.07 -3.27 -9.17
CA LEU A 44 13.84 -3.31 -7.72
C LEU A 44 14.59 -4.46 -7.04
N GLU A 45 15.25 -4.14 -5.94
CA GLU A 45 15.84 -5.11 -5.02
C GLU A 45 15.17 -5.00 -3.65
N GLU A 46 14.80 -6.13 -3.03
CA GLU A 46 14.33 -6.12 -1.64
C GLU A 46 15.43 -5.58 -0.74
N ALA A 47 15.07 -4.63 0.12
CA ALA A 47 16.00 -4.00 1.04
C ALA A 47 15.38 -3.87 2.43
N THR A 48 16.22 -4.00 3.47
CA THR A 48 15.88 -3.42 4.77
C THR A 48 16.56 -2.07 4.83
N ILE A 49 15.78 -0.99 4.76
CA ILE A 49 16.29 0.37 4.80
C ILE A 49 16.54 0.71 6.27
N HIS A 50 17.79 0.52 6.71
CA HIS A 50 18.17 0.61 8.12
C HIS A 50 18.14 2.03 8.72
N ASN A 51 17.93 3.07 7.91
CA ASN A 51 17.80 4.44 8.42
C ASN A 51 16.34 4.73 8.77
N PRO A 52 16.05 5.21 10.00
CA PRO A 52 14.69 5.57 10.38
C PRO A 52 14.21 6.73 9.52
N SER A 53 13.42 6.40 8.51
CA SER A 53 12.81 7.31 7.56
C SER A 53 11.33 7.45 7.89
N VAL A 54 10.80 8.66 7.86
CA VAL A 54 9.35 8.88 8.08
C VAL A 54 8.50 8.18 7.01
N PHE A 55 9.08 7.92 5.83
CA PHE A 55 8.46 7.18 4.74
C PHE A 55 8.34 5.67 5.01
N GLY A 56 9.15 5.13 5.95
CA GLY A 56 9.08 3.74 6.42
C GLY A 56 8.22 3.54 7.68
N ALA A 57 7.54 4.59 8.15
CA ALA A 57 6.75 4.52 9.37
C ALA A 57 5.50 3.65 9.19
N THR A 58 5.01 3.08 10.30
CA THR A 58 3.71 2.38 10.27
C THR A 58 2.58 3.40 10.09
N LEU A 59 1.72 3.20 9.07
CA LEU A 59 0.58 4.05 8.78
C LEU A 59 -0.72 3.23 8.86
N ASN A 60 -1.66 3.66 9.69
CA ASN A 60 -2.91 2.95 9.99
C ASN A 60 -2.70 1.46 10.28
N GLY A 61 -1.64 1.15 11.05
CA GLY A 61 -1.24 -0.22 11.39
C GLY A 61 -0.55 -1.02 10.28
N VAL A 62 -0.29 -0.44 9.10
CA VAL A 62 0.40 -1.07 7.97
C VAL A 62 1.88 -0.69 7.96
N VAL A 63 2.74 -1.70 7.91
CA VAL A 63 4.19 -1.56 7.69
C VAL A 63 4.44 -1.66 6.17
N PRO A 64 5.23 -0.77 5.55
CA PRO A 64 5.50 -0.85 4.13
C PRO A 64 6.43 -2.02 3.79
N ALA A 65 6.30 -2.51 2.56
CA ALA A 65 7.37 -3.26 1.91
C ALA A 65 8.41 -2.27 1.38
N GLU A 66 9.68 -2.62 1.56
CA GLU A 66 10.82 -1.74 1.27
C GLU A 66 11.67 -2.31 0.13
N TYR A 67 11.95 -1.46 -0.86
CA TYR A 67 12.78 -1.80 -1.99
C TYR A 67 13.81 -0.70 -2.26
N ARG A 68 14.92 -1.09 -2.88
CA ARG A 68 15.91 -0.16 -3.43
C ARG A 68 15.89 -0.25 -4.95
N THR A 69 15.95 0.90 -5.61
CA THR A 69 16.16 1.00 -7.05
C THR A 69 17.64 0.94 -7.37
N LYS A 70 17.99 0.61 -8.62
CA LYS A 70 19.39 0.56 -9.08
C LYS A 70 20.22 1.80 -8.73
N ASP A 71 19.61 2.99 -8.84
CA ASP A 71 20.23 4.28 -8.58
C ASP A 71 20.06 4.76 -7.12
N ASN A 72 20.06 3.82 -6.18
CA ASN A 72 19.94 4.03 -4.73
C ASN A 72 18.66 4.75 -4.28
N GLY A 73 17.63 4.78 -5.11
CA GLY A 73 16.31 5.25 -4.72
C GLY A 73 15.65 4.27 -3.74
N GLU A 74 14.90 4.80 -2.79
CA GLU A 74 14.15 4.05 -1.78
C GLU A 74 12.68 4.06 -2.15
N LEU A 75 12.06 2.88 -2.16
CA LEU A 75 10.65 2.69 -2.45
C LEU A 75 9.95 2.06 -1.25
N TYR A 76 8.92 2.74 -0.75
CA TYR A 76 8.08 2.26 0.34
C TYR A 76 6.68 1.99 -0.19
N VAL A 77 6.27 0.72 -0.21
CA VAL A 77 5.00 0.26 -0.79
C VAL A 77 4.07 -0.21 0.31
N TYR A 78 2.99 0.52 0.53
CA TYR A 78 1.94 0.18 1.48
C TYR A 78 0.77 -0.48 0.74
N VAL A 79 0.31 -1.62 1.28
CA VAL A 79 -0.89 -2.30 0.80
C VAL A 79 -1.92 -2.30 1.93
N PHE A 80 -2.92 -1.43 1.82
CA PHE A 80 -3.98 -1.31 2.80
C PHE A 80 -5.10 -2.33 2.56
N ALA A 81 -5.89 -2.59 3.59
CA ALA A 81 -7.05 -3.47 3.49
C ALA A 81 -8.22 -2.84 2.72
N SER A 82 -8.22 -1.52 2.48
CA SER A 82 -9.23 -0.85 1.67
C SER A 82 -8.77 0.56 1.28
N LYS A 83 -9.47 1.19 0.34
CA LYS A 83 -9.26 2.62 0.00
C LYS A 83 -9.45 3.54 1.22
N LYS A 84 -10.41 3.21 2.09
CA LYS A 84 -10.67 3.97 3.31
C LYS A 84 -9.49 3.88 4.28
N ASP A 85 -8.92 2.69 4.44
CA ASP A 85 -7.76 2.48 5.31
C ASP A 85 -6.53 3.19 4.75
N LEU A 86 -6.39 3.25 3.41
CA LEU A 86 -5.39 4.07 2.74
C LEU A 86 -5.57 5.55 3.05
N ASP A 87 -6.81 6.07 2.96
CA ASP A 87 -7.07 7.49 3.25
C ASP A 87 -6.67 7.86 4.67
N GLN A 88 -6.97 6.99 5.64
CA GLN A 88 -6.51 7.14 7.03
C GLN A 88 -4.98 7.12 7.12
N GLY A 89 -4.31 6.20 6.44
CA GLY A 89 -2.84 6.15 6.42
C GLY A 89 -2.21 7.41 5.80
N VAL A 90 -2.83 7.98 4.76
CA VAL A 90 -2.38 9.24 4.14
C VAL A 90 -2.57 10.43 5.09
N ASP A 91 -3.70 10.49 5.80
CA ASP A 91 -3.96 11.52 6.80
C ASP A 91 -2.97 11.43 7.97
N GLU A 92 -2.70 10.21 8.48
CA GLU A 92 -1.69 9.98 9.52
C GLU A 92 -0.30 10.42 9.07
N PHE A 93 0.12 10.08 7.84
CA PHE A 93 1.41 10.53 7.30
C PHE A 93 1.49 12.06 7.26
N LYS A 94 0.42 12.72 6.83
CA LYS A 94 0.34 14.19 6.77
C LYS A 94 0.44 14.81 8.16
N GLU A 95 -0.27 14.27 9.15
CA GLU A 95 -0.21 14.73 10.54
C GLU A 95 1.20 14.56 11.13
N MET A 96 1.84 13.42 10.91
CA MET A 96 3.20 13.15 11.35
C MET A 96 4.24 14.10 10.74
N THR A 97 4.01 14.52 9.49
CA THR A 97 4.98 15.30 8.72
C THR A 97 4.66 16.78 8.65
N GLU A 98 3.57 17.25 9.28
CA GLU A 98 3.07 18.63 9.17
C GLU A 98 4.11 19.69 9.53
N THR A 99 4.97 19.40 10.52
CA THR A 99 6.03 20.30 10.98
C THR A 99 7.42 19.91 10.46
N MET A 100 7.52 18.94 9.57
CA MET A 100 8.78 18.41 9.06
C MET A 100 9.11 18.99 7.70
N GLU A 101 10.37 19.35 7.48
CA GLU A 101 10.90 19.61 6.15
C GLU A 101 11.27 18.26 5.51
N LEU A 102 10.42 17.77 4.61
CA LEU A 102 10.65 16.50 3.94
C LEU A 102 11.65 16.66 2.79
N ILE A 103 12.52 15.66 2.65
CA ILE A 103 13.33 15.53 1.44
C ILE A 103 12.45 15.31 0.22
N ARG A 104 13.03 15.56 -0.97
CA ARG A 104 12.32 15.39 -2.23
C ARG A 104 11.85 13.94 -2.39
N HIS A 105 10.56 13.78 -2.68
CA HIS A 105 9.90 12.49 -2.85
C HIS A 105 8.74 12.61 -3.83
N SER A 106 8.37 11.49 -4.42
CA SER A 106 7.09 11.31 -5.12
C SER A 106 6.16 10.44 -4.30
N LYS A 107 4.86 10.71 -4.42
CA LYS A 107 3.80 9.96 -3.76
C LYS A 107 2.80 9.49 -4.81
N TYR A 108 2.53 8.19 -4.83
CA TYR A 108 1.55 7.56 -5.72
C TYR A 108 0.45 6.89 -4.92
N VAL A 109 -0.79 7.03 -5.37
CA VAL A 109 -1.98 6.45 -4.73
C VAL A 109 -2.87 5.85 -5.80
N ILE A 110 -3.16 4.55 -5.69
CA ILE A 110 -4.12 3.84 -6.53
C ILE A 110 -4.83 2.77 -5.70
N ASP A 111 -6.16 2.75 -5.73
CA ASP A 111 -7.00 1.87 -4.92
C ASP A 111 -6.55 1.75 -3.45
N ASN A 112 -5.99 0.62 -3.04
CA ASN A 112 -5.51 0.35 -1.69
C ASN A 112 -3.98 0.46 -1.55
N ILE A 113 -3.30 1.04 -2.53
CA ILE A 113 -1.83 1.14 -2.62
C ILE A 113 -1.37 2.58 -2.45
N LEU A 114 -0.40 2.78 -1.56
CA LEU A 114 0.36 4.03 -1.43
C LEU A 114 1.84 3.72 -1.64
N ILE A 115 2.49 4.47 -2.52
CA ILE A 115 3.94 4.35 -2.76
C ILE A 115 4.60 5.69 -2.47
N PHE A 116 5.69 5.66 -1.71
CA PHE A 116 6.66 6.75 -1.67
C PHE A 116 7.93 6.34 -2.40
N TYR A 117 8.34 7.17 -3.36
CA TYR A 117 9.65 7.08 -3.99
C TYR A 117 10.53 8.24 -3.50
N VAL A 118 11.69 7.91 -2.96
CA VAL A 118 12.58 8.85 -2.28
C VAL A 118 14.00 8.62 -2.78
N ASN A 119 14.78 9.68 -2.98
CA ASN A 119 16.22 9.52 -3.21
C ASN A 119 16.98 10.38 -2.21
N SER A 120 17.62 9.72 -1.23
CA SER A 120 18.32 10.37 -0.12
C SER A 120 19.73 10.85 -0.51
N GLU A 121 20.27 10.43 -1.66
CA GLU A 121 21.58 10.84 -2.17
C GLU A 121 21.54 12.17 -2.96
N GLY A 122 20.38 12.81 -3.03
CA GLY A 122 20.22 14.20 -3.50
C GLY A 122 19.96 14.36 -5.00
N VAL A 123 20.01 13.27 -5.77
CA VAL A 123 19.61 13.26 -7.18
C VAL A 123 18.31 12.47 -7.29
N PHE A 124 17.19 13.19 -7.42
CA PHE A 124 15.92 12.58 -7.69
C PHE A 124 15.90 12.08 -9.13
N ASP A 125 15.76 10.78 -9.32
CA ASP A 125 15.78 10.15 -10.64
C ASP A 125 14.41 10.29 -11.31
N GLU A 126 14.33 11.18 -12.28
CA GLU A 126 13.09 11.45 -13.02
C GLU A 126 12.71 10.30 -13.97
N GLU A 127 13.69 9.51 -14.43
CA GLU A 127 13.46 8.35 -15.32
C GLU A 127 12.79 7.23 -14.53
N VAL A 128 13.38 6.85 -13.40
CA VAL A 128 12.77 5.87 -12.47
C VAL A 128 11.39 6.37 -12.00
N ASN A 129 11.26 7.66 -11.71
CA ASN A 129 9.98 8.25 -11.33
C ASN A 129 8.91 8.10 -12.44
N GLN A 130 9.31 8.30 -13.70
CA GLN A 130 8.43 8.12 -14.85
C GLN A 130 8.04 6.65 -15.09
N GLU A 131 8.99 5.72 -14.93
CA GLU A 131 8.70 4.28 -15.02
C GLU A 131 7.73 3.81 -13.92
N ILE A 132 7.83 4.38 -12.71
CA ILE A 132 6.87 4.14 -11.63
C ILE A 132 5.48 4.66 -12.02
N ILE A 133 5.38 5.85 -12.61
CA ILE A 133 4.10 6.41 -13.11
C ILE A 133 3.49 5.45 -14.14
N GLU A 134 4.26 5.02 -15.13
CA GLU A 134 3.79 4.13 -16.19
C GLU A 134 3.36 2.76 -15.65
N GLY A 135 4.13 2.21 -14.70
CA GLY A 135 3.77 0.98 -14.01
C GLY A 135 2.47 1.12 -13.22
N MET A 136 2.26 2.28 -12.58
CA MET A 136 1.05 2.57 -11.81
C MET A 136 -0.19 2.76 -12.69
N GLU A 137 -0.07 3.42 -13.85
CA GLU A 137 -1.17 3.61 -14.79
C GLU A 137 -1.67 2.31 -15.44
N SER A 138 -0.88 1.24 -15.35
CA SER A 138 -1.18 -0.07 -15.94
C SER A 138 -1.91 -1.05 -15.01
N LEU A 139 -2.13 -0.66 -13.75
CA LEU A 139 -2.84 -1.43 -12.72
C LEU A 139 -4.35 -1.18 -12.76
#